data_AF-A0A314L132-F1
#
_entry.id   AF-A0A314L132-F1
#
_cell.length_a   1.000
_cell.length_b   1.000
_cell.length_c   1.000
_cell.angle_alpha   90.00
_cell.angle_beta   90.00
_cell.angle_gamma   90.00
#
_symmetry.space_group_name_H-M   'P 1'
#
loop_
_entity.id
_entity.type
_entity.pdbx_description
1 polymer ?
#
loop_
_entity_poly.entity_id
_entity_poly.type
_entity_poly.pdbx_seq_one_letter_code
_entity_poly.pdbx_strand_id
1 'polypeptide(L)'
;MHLTLKLSSLTLLWILLIGLGLGFGDALKMPFRVKDVLPVLPREVSWPVLNTLHSPVDLLPTYIGSLAPNNGSISWKGACFFQNEARVEFTGPGDRGIGGATIHLSTGAAHSWTCMDLYVFATPYRITWDYYFSAHDHTFKIESWEEPAEMEYVKQHGISVFLMPSGMLGTLLSLVDVLPLFSNTAWGQNSNLAFLKKRMGATFEKRPHPRTTINPDDVHSGDFLALSKIRGRWGGFETLEKWVTGAFAGHTAVCLKDELGNLWVGESGHENEKGEEIIAVIPWDEWWELTLKDDSNPQVALLPLHPEVRARFNNTAAWEYARKMSGKPYGYHNMIFSWIDTVADNYPPPLDAHLVISVMSMWTRVQPAYAANMWNEALNKRLGTEDLDLYGILAETERRGITFDQLLTIPEQDEWVYSDGKSTTCVAFILAMYKEAGVFGPISNSIQVTEFTIKDAYTLKIFEDNQTRLPSWCNSGDNKVSFCQILGEYQMELPQYNTLEPYANMNENCPSLPPNYERPVRC
;
A
#
# COMPACT_ATOMS: atom_id res chain seq x y z
N MET A 1 -2.47 21.07 -57.20
CA MET A 1 -2.04 22.36 -56.64
C MET A 1 -1.90 22.18 -55.13
N HIS A 2 -0.77 21.58 -54.70
CA HIS A 2 -0.45 21.37 -53.29
C HIS A 2 0.26 22.62 -52.77
N LEU A 3 -0.31 23.27 -51.76
CA LEU A 3 0.39 24.30 -50.99
C LEU A 3 0.64 23.74 -49.59
N THR A 4 1.77 23.06 -49.44
CA THR A 4 2.32 22.67 -48.14
C THR A 4 3.01 23.89 -47.54
N LEU A 5 2.42 24.50 -46.51
CA LEU A 5 3.13 25.45 -45.65
C LEU A 5 4.14 24.67 -44.80
N LYS A 6 5.41 24.64 -45.22
CA LYS A 6 6.53 24.30 -44.34
C LYS A 6 6.83 25.50 -43.45
N LEU A 7 6.35 25.48 -42.20
CA LEU A 7 6.94 26.32 -41.16
C LEU A 7 8.36 25.78 -40.89
N SER A 8 9.38 26.59 -41.11
CA SER A 8 10.78 26.23 -40.85
C SER A 8 11.04 26.09 -39.35
N SER A 9 11.98 25.24 -38.92
CA SER A 9 12.33 25.13 -37.50
C SER A 9 12.87 26.44 -36.91
N LEU A 10 13.41 27.34 -37.74
CA LEU A 10 13.79 28.69 -37.34
C LEU A 10 12.58 29.53 -36.92
N THR A 11 11.45 29.45 -37.62
CA THR A 11 10.23 30.21 -37.26
C THR A 11 9.67 29.80 -35.89
N LEU A 12 9.79 28.53 -35.51
CA LEU A 12 9.40 28.05 -34.18
C LEU A 12 10.38 28.52 -33.09
N LEU A 13 11.68 28.53 -33.40
CA LEU A 13 12.73 29.04 -32.52
C LEU A 13 12.59 30.55 -32.27
N TRP A 14 12.19 31.31 -33.28
CA TRP A 14 11.92 32.75 -33.18
C TRP A 14 10.71 33.05 -32.28
N ILE A 15 9.65 32.22 -32.33
CA ILE A 15 8.49 32.35 -31.43
C ILE A 15 8.89 32.06 -29.97
N LEU A 16 9.75 31.05 -29.74
CA LEU A 16 10.30 30.72 -28.42
C LEU A 16 11.23 31.81 -27.88
N LEU A 17 12.07 32.41 -28.74
CA LEU A 17 12.99 33.49 -28.36
C LEU A 17 12.27 34.81 -28.06
N ILE A 18 11.18 35.13 -28.78
CA ILE A 18 10.33 36.29 -28.46
C ILE A 18 9.63 36.10 -27.12
N GLY A 19 9.27 34.86 -26.75
CA GLY A 19 8.70 34.54 -25.43
C GLY A 19 9.68 34.65 -24.26
N LEU A 20 11.00 34.64 -24.52
CA LEU A 20 12.05 34.71 -23.49
C LEU A 20 12.71 36.10 -23.37
N GLY A 21 12.48 37.01 -24.32
CA GLY A 21 13.31 38.21 -24.50
C GLY A 21 12.72 39.56 -24.08
N LEU A 22 11.46 39.66 -23.66
CA LEU A 22 10.84 40.95 -23.32
C LEU A 22 10.31 40.95 -21.88
N GLY A 23 11.17 41.41 -20.96
CA GLY A 23 10.76 41.83 -19.64
C GLY A 23 9.94 43.11 -19.72
N PHE A 24 8.62 42.98 -19.74
CA PHE A 24 7.68 44.07 -19.43
C PHE A 24 6.59 43.51 -18.50
N GLY A 25 6.30 44.26 -17.44
CA GLY A 25 5.34 43.92 -16.40
C GLY A 25 3.92 43.70 -16.92
N ASP A 26 3.16 42.95 -16.13
CA ASP A 26 1.91 42.25 -16.43
C ASP A 26 2.09 40.95 -17.22
N ALA A 27 2.10 39.84 -16.47
CA ALA A 27 2.21 38.48 -16.96
C ALA A 27 1.14 38.18 -18.03
N LEU A 28 1.57 38.16 -19.30
CA LEU A 28 0.79 37.67 -20.41
C LEU A 28 0.36 36.22 -20.08
N LYS A 29 -0.93 36.00 -19.80
CA LYS A 29 -1.49 34.65 -19.61
C LYS A 29 -1.37 33.90 -20.94
N MET A 30 -0.28 33.16 -21.10
CA MET A 30 -0.11 32.25 -22.23
C MET A 30 -1.28 31.26 -22.26
N PRO A 31 -1.84 30.93 -23.44
CA PRO A 31 -3.02 30.05 -23.55
C PRO A 31 -2.77 28.61 -23.07
N PHE A 32 -1.51 28.26 -22.85
CA PHE A 32 -1.05 26.96 -22.37
C PHE A 32 0.08 27.19 -21.36
N ARG A 33 0.13 26.39 -20.30
CA ARG A 33 1.34 26.30 -19.47
C ARG A 33 2.29 25.29 -20.12
N VAL A 34 3.59 25.47 -19.88
CA VAL A 34 4.62 24.53 -20.38
C VAL A 34 4.27 23.08 -20.03
N LYS A 35 3.72 22.84 -18.83
CA LYS A 35 3.26 21.53 -18.36
C LYS A 35 2.17 20.88 -19.22
N ASP A 36 1.30 21.68 -19.85
CA ASP A 36 0.16 21.18 -20.64
C ASP A 36 0.57 20.75 -22.05
N VAL A 37 1.69 21.28 -22.55
CA VAL A 37 2.23 20.99 -23.89
C VAL A 37 3.25 19.84 -23.85
N LEU A 38 3.86 19.58 -22.68
CA LEU A 38 4.82 18.49 -22.48
C LEU A 38 4.35 17.14 -23.04
N PRO A 39 3.12 16.66 -22.80
CA PRO A 39 2.68 15.36 -23.30
C PRO A 39 2.57 15.27 -24.83
N VAL A 40 2.49 16.41 -25.52
CA VAL A 40 2.35 16.50 -27.00
C VAL A 40 3.71 16.62 -27.69
N LEU A 41 4.78 16.90 -26.91
CA LEU A 41 6.14 16.99 -27.42
C LEU A 41 6.77 15.60 -27.63
N PRO A 42 7.74 15.46 -28.56
CA PRO A 42 8.47 14.22 -28.80
C PRO A 42 8.99 13.61 -27.50
N ARG A 43 8.84 12.28 -27.36
CA ARG A 43 9.17 11.52 -26.14
C ARG A 43 10.57 11.83 -25.58
N GLU A 44 11.55 12.06 -26.44
CA GLU A 44 12.93 12.38 -26.03
C GLU A 44 13.05 13.70 -25.24
N VAL A 45 12.11 14.64 -25.46
CA VAL A 45 12.08 15.97 -24.84
C VAL A 45 11.09 16.01 -23.67
N SER A 46 9.95 15.35 -23.80
CA SER A 46 8.87 15.40 -22.82
C SER A 46 9.03 14.40 -21.67
N TRP A 47 9.53 13.20 -21.94
CA TRP A 47 9.58 12.10 -20.97
C TRP A 47 10.46 12.39 -19.75
N PRO A 48 11.64 13.03 -19.84
CA PRO A 48 12.45 13.39 -18.67
C PRO A 48 11.75 14.40 -17.75
N VAL A 49 10.96 15.30 -18.31
CA VAL A 49 10.23 16.34 -17.57
C VAL A 49 8.90 15.80 -17.03
N LEU A 50 8.21 14.92 -17.78
CA LEU A 50 7.00 14.24 -17.31
C LEU A 50 7.29 13.26 -16.17
N ASN A 51 8.40 12.51 -16.23
CA ASN A 51 8.82 11.59 -15.16
C ASN A 51 9.20 12.28 -13.84
N THR A 52 9.54 13.58 -13.90
CA THR A 52 9.84 14.41 -12.72
C THR A 52 8.61 15.16 -12.20
N LEU A 53 7.56 15.31 -13.02
CA LEU A 53 6.33 16.02 -12.67
C LEU A 53 5.19 15.14 -12.16
N HIS A 54 5.23 13.83 -12.43
CA HIS A 54 4.14 12.92 -12.11
C HIS A 54 4.55 11.73 -11.23
N SER A 55 3.55 11.20 -10.53
CA SER A 55 3.69 10.28 -9.41
C SER A 55 2.60 9.20 -9.48
N PRO A 56 2.86 7.91 -9.15
CA PRO A 56 1.83 6.87 -9.01
C PRO A 56 0.70 7.27 -8.05
N VAL A 57 1.07 8.04 -7.04
CA VAL A 57 0.23 8.78 -6.12
C VAL A 57 -0.84 9.64 -6.81
N ASP A 58 -0.55 10.13 -8.01
CA ASP A 58 -1.47 10.94 -8.80
C ASP A 58 -2.59 10.10 -9.46
N LEU A 59 -2.55 8.77 -9.32
CA LEU A 59 -3.69 7.87 -9.58
C LEU A 59 -4.77 7.94 -8.51
N LEU A 60 -4.47 8.56 -7.37
CA LEU A 60 -5.28 8.40 -6.18
C LEU A 60 -6.18 9.64 -6.06
N PRO A 61 -7.51 9.45 -6.08
CA PRO A 61 -8.45 10.55 -5.95
C PRO A 61 -8.27 11.29 -4.63
N THR A 62 -8.20 12.61 -4.66
CA THR A 62 -8.20 13.46 -3.46
C THR A 62 -9.64 13.74 -3.03
N TYR A 63 -10.01 13.46 -1.79
CA TYR A 63 -11.34 13.78 -1.29
C TYR A 63 -11.57 15.30 -1.23
N ILE A 64 -12.68 15.75 -1.81
CA ILE A 64 -13.06 17.17 -1.89
C ILE A 64 -14.15 17.51 -0.87
N GLY A 65 -15.08 16.58 -0.65
CA GLY A 65 -16.23 16.78 0.23
C GLY A 65 -17.40 15.89 -0.16
N SER A 66 -18.48 15.97 0.63
CA SER A 66 -19.71 15.21 0.38
C SER A 66 -20.85 16.11 -0.07
N LEU A 67 -21.48 15.74 -1.18
CA LEU A 67 -22.66 16.41 -1.71
C LEU A 67 -23.93 15.81 -1.10
N ALA A 68 -24.56 16.53 -0.18
CA ALA A 68 -25.85 16.15 0.41
C ALA A 68 -26.92 17.20 0.07
N PRO A 69 -28.18 16.82 -0.15
CA PRO A 69 -29.25 17.73 -0.56
C PRO A 69 -29.50 18.86 0.44
N ASN A 70 -29.17 18.65 1.72
CA ASN A 70 -29.37 19.62 2.79
C ASN A 70 -28.10 20.45 3.13
N ASN A 71 -26.93 20.07 2.61
CA ASN A 71 -25.65 20.71 2.95
C ASN A 71 -25.27 21.86 2.00
N GLY A 72 -26.14 22.23 1.07
CA GLY A 72 -25.88 23.30 0.11
C GLY A 72 -24.85 22.90 -0.94
N SER A 73 -23.92 23.81 -1.23
CA SER A 73 -22.84 23.59 -2.19
C SER A 73 -21.48 23.46 -1.50
N ILE A 74 -20.60 22.66 -2.09
CA ILE A 74 -19.19 22.58 -1.71
C ILE A 74 -18.35 23.34 -2.74
N SER A 75 -17.27 23.99 -2.31
CA SER A 75 -16.38 24.74 -3.20
C SER A 75 -14.93 24.35 -2.97
N TRP A 76 -14.16 24.25 -4.05
CA TRP A 76 -12.75 23.87 -3.99
C TRP A 76 -11.94 24.44 -5.14
N LYS A 77 -10.63 24.23 -5.05
CA LYS A 77 -9.68 24.52 -6.12
C LYS A 77 -9.28 23.22 -6.80
N GLY A 78 -9.63 23.08 -8.07
CA GLY A 78 -9.28 21.92 -8.89
C GLY A 78 -7.88 22.00 -9.48
N ALA A 79 -7.50 20.95 -10.22
CA ALA A 79 -6.21 20.91 -10.89
C ALA A 79 -6.21 21.84 -12.11
N CYS A 80 -7.28 21.80 -12.92
CA CYS A 80 -7.53 22.63 -14.10
C CYS A 80 -8.26 23.95 -13.78
N PHE A 81 -9.31 23.87 -12.95
CA PHE A 81 -10.19 25.00 -12.64
C PHE A 81 -9.98 25.47 -11.21
N PHE A 82 -9.72 26.76 -11.00
CA PHE A 82 -9.41 27.27 -9.65
C PHE A 82 -10.64 27.68 -8.85
N GLN A 83 -11.80 27.76 -9.48
CA GLN A 83 -13.06 28.13 -8.85
C GLN A 83 -14.07 27.06 -9.21
N ASN A 84 -14.24 26.06 -8.35
CA ASN A 84 -15.23 25.01 -8.54
C ASN A 84 -16.26 25.06 -7.44
N GLU A 85 -17.49 24.78 -7.81
CA GLU A 85 -18.61 24.65 -6.88
C GLU A 85 -19.51 23.51 -7.34
N ALA A 86 -19.93 22.64 -6.42
CA ALA A 86 -20.89 21.58 -6.73
C ALA A 86 -22.01 21.52 -5.71
N ARG A 87 -23.20 21.15 -6.19
CA ARG A 87 -24.36 20.81 -5.37
C ARG A 87 -25.08 19.59 -5.95
N VAL A 88 -25.89 18.92 -5.14
CA VAL A 88 -26.71 17.79 -5.58
C VAL A 88 -28.19 18.08 -5.38
N GLU A 89 -28.99 17.69 -6.37
CA GLU A 89 -30.45 17.77 -6.32
C GLU A 89 -31.01 16.38 -6.59
N PHE A 90 -31.86 15.88 -5.69
CA PHE A 90 -32.46 14.56 -5.86
C PHE A 90 -33.52 14.62 -6.97
N THR A 91 -33.49 13.65 -7.87
CA THR A 91 -34.52 13.49 -8.89
C THR A 91 -35.63 12.61 -8.34
N GLY A 92 -36.88 12.96 -8.66
CA GLY A 92 -38.06 12.20 -8.21
C GLY A 92 -38.03 10.72 -8.65
N PRO A 93 -38.99 9.90 -8.18
CA PRO A 93 -38.92 8.43 -8.19
C PRO A 93 -38.60 7.74 -9.53
N GLY A 94 -38.73 8.43 -10.68
CA GLY A 94 -38.49 7.88 -12.01
C GLY A 94 -39.33 6.63 -12.30
N ASP A 95 -38.98 5.90 -13.36
CA ASP A 95 -39.74 4.71 -13.80
C ASP A 95 -39.55 3.49 -12.88
N ARG A 96 -38.45 3.44 -12.11
CA ARG A 96 -38.13 2.35 -11.16
C ARG A 96 -38.65 2.59 -9.74
N GLY A 97 -39.19 3.77 -9.44
CA GLY A 97 -39.78 4.11 -8.14
C GLY A 97 -38.78 4.45 -7.03
N ILE A 98 -37.47 4.42 -7.30
CA ILE A 98 -36.40 4.66 -6.30
C ILE A 98 -35.79 6.06 -6.45
N GLY A 99 -35.94 6.71 -7.61
CA GLY A 99 -35.39 8.04 -7.90
C GLY A 99 -33.89 8.04 -8.13
N GLY A 100 -33.28 9.22 -8.23
CA GLY A 100 -31.85 9.40 -8.51
C GLY A 100 -31.34 10.76 -8.03
N ALA A 101 -30.30 11.28 -8.69
CA ALA A 101 -29.77 12.61 -8.39
C ALA A 101 -29.18 13.31 -9.62
N THR A 102 -29.21 14.63 -9.63
CA THR A 102 -28.46 15.48 -10.54
C THR A 102 -27.42 16.26 -9.74
N ILE A 103 -26.15 16.04 -10.06
CA ILE A 103 -25.04 16.82 -9.54
C ILE A 103 -24.84 17.99 -10.49
N HIS A 104 -24.94 19.21 -9.97
CA HIS A 104 -24.63 20.44 -10.67
C HIS A 104 -23.23 20.87 -10.29
N LEU A 105 -22.33 20.98 -11.26
CA LEU A 105 -20.94 21.36 -11.07
C LEU A 105 -20.62 22.60 -11.89
N SER A 106 -20.32 23.71 -11.24
CA SER A 106 -19.81 24.91 -11.88
C SER A 106 -18.29 24.89 -11.83
N THR A 107 -17.64 25.00 -13.00
CA THR A 107 -16.18 25.12 -13.09
C THR A 107 -15.78 26.48 -13.67
N GLY A 108 -14.78 27.11 -13.05
CA GLY A 108 -14.40 28.49 -13.32
C GLY A 108 -12.90 28.72 -13.21
N ALA A 109 -12.44 29.82 -13.83
CA ALA A 109 -11.05 30.25 -13.80
C ALA A 109 -10.05 29.14 -14.24
N ALA A 110 -10.30 28.53 -15.41
CA ALA A 110 -9.40 27.56 -16.02
C ALA A 110 -7.98 28.13 -16.16
N HIS A 111 -6.97 27.39 -15.73
CA HIS A 111 -5.58 27.84 -15.83
C HIS A 111 -4.96 27.63 -17.21
N SER A 112 -5.62 26.84 -18.08
CA SER A 112 -5.18 26.50 -19.43
C SER A 112 -6.38 26.09 -20.28
N TRP A 113 -6.27 26.23 -21.61
CA TRP A 113 -7.34 25.87 -22.54
C TRP A 113 -7.44 24.37 -22.83
N THR A 114 -6.41 23.61 -22.46
CA THR A 114 -6.32 22.17 -22.71
C THR A 114 -6.27 21.34 -21.43
N CYS A 115 -6.39 21.97 -20.25
CA CYS A 115 -6.44 21.23 -19.00
C CYS A 115 -7.80 20.57 -18.81
N MET A 116 -7.85 19.54 -17.97
CA MET A 116 -9.05 18.79 -17.69
C MET A 116 -9.01 18.25 -16.26
N ASP A 117 -10.12 18.41 -15.55
CA ASP A 117 -10.33 17.74 -14.25
C ASP A 117 -11.11 16.45 -14.47
N LEU A 118 -10.75 15.40 -13.75
CA LEU A 118 -11.48 14.14 -13.68
C LEU A 118 -11.98 13.97 -12.24
N TYR A 119 -13.29 13.83 -12.08
CA TYR A 119 -13.92 13.62 -10.78
C TYR A 119 -14.44 12.21 -10.65
N VAL A 120 -14.32 11.66 -9.45
CA VAL A 120 -14.93 10.40 -9.06
C VAL A 120 -16.02 10.73 -8.03
N PHE A 121 -17.23 10.23 -8.29
CA PHE A 121 -18.37 10.34 -7.38
C PHE A 121 -18.62 8.95 -6.81
N ALA A 122 -18.52 8.83 -5.48
CA ALA A 122 -18.64 7.56 -4.79
C ALA A 122 -19.73 7.60 -3.72
N THR A 123 -20.49 6.53 -3.66
CA THR A 123 -21.24 6.09 -2.49
C THR A 123 -20.73 4.69 -2.14
N PRO A 124 -21.04 4.12 -0.96
CA PRO A 124 -20.69 2.73 -0.72
C PRO A 124 -21.38 1.75 -1.70
N TYR A 125 -22.42 2.21 -2.40
CA TYR A 125 -23.20 1.43 -3.38
C TYR A 125 -22.66 1.53 -4.82
N ARG A 126 -21.95 2.62 -5.18
CA ARG A 126 -21.44 2.85 -6.53
C ARG A 126 -20.19 3.73 -6.57
N ILE A 127 -19.36 3.51 -7.59
CA ILE A 127 -18.38 4.49 -8.08
C ILE A 127 -18.74 4.85 -9.51
N THR A 128 -18.76 6.15 -9.80
CA THR A 128 -18.86 6.68 -11.14
C THR A 128 -17.89 7.84 -11.30
N TRP A 129 -17.65 8.28 -12.52
CA TRP A 129 -16.70 9.34 -12.81
C TRP A 129 -17.18 10.20 -13.97
N ASP A 130 -16.70 11.44 -14.01
CA ASP A 130 -16.92 12.34 -15.13
C ASP A 130 -15.74 13.30 -15.28
N TYR A 131 -15.59 13.88 -16.47
CA TYR A 131 -14.47 14.76 -16.81
C TYR A 131 -14.93 16.09 -17.38
N TYR A 132 -14.20 17.16 -17.06
CA TYR A 132 -14.55 18.52 -17.44
C TYR A 132 -13.35 19.24 -18.04
N PHE A 133 -13.52 19.74 -19.27
CA PHE A 133 -12.47 20.40 -20.06
C PHE A 133 -12.75 21.89 -20.34
N SER A 134 -13.93 22.39 -19.93
CA SER A 134 -14.37 23.76 -20.15
C SER A 134 -14.93 24.37 -18.87
N ALA A 135 -14.64 25.66 -18.67
CA ALA A 135 -15.14 26.45 -17.54
C ALA A 135 -16.58 26.89 -17.82
N HIS A 136 -17.56 26.13 -17.33
CA HIS A 136 -18.98 26.45 -17.37
C HIS A 136 -19.75 25.60 -16.35
N ASP A 137 -21.08 25.71 -16.36
CA ASP A 137 -21.95 24.86 -15.54
C ASP A 137 -22.18 23.50 -16.24
N HIS A 138 -21.92 22.43 -15.50
CA HIS A 138 -22.06 21.04 -15.92
C HIS A 138 -23.12 20.34 -15.09
N THR A 139 -23.72 19.30 -15.67
CA THR A 139 -24.67 18.45 -14.95
C THR A 139 -24.32 16.99 -15.15
N PHE A 140 -24.14 16.27 -14.05
CA PHE A 140 -23.95 14.83 -14.04
C PHE A 140 -25.18 14.15 -13.43
N LYS A 141 -25.79 13.21 -14.17
CA LYS A 141 -27.06 12.57 -13.77
C LYS A 141 -26.83 11.14 -13.31
N ILE A 142 -27.31 10.86 -12.11
CA ILE A 142 -27.58 9.53 -11.59
C ILE A 142 -29.04 9.22 -11.92
N GLU A 143 -29.28 8.45 -12.98
CA GLU A 143 -30.62 8.14 -13.49
C GLU A 143 -31.50 7.40 -12.47
N SER A 144 -30.88 6.47 -11.72
CA SER A 144 -31.54 5.71 -10.66
C SER A 144 -30.54 5.34 -9.59
N TRP A 145 -30.97 5.40 -8.32
CA TRP A 145 -30.29 4.72 -7.22
C TRP A 145 -30.27 3.20 -7.48
N GLU A 146 -29.23 2.53 -7.00
CA GLU A 146 -29.07 1.08 -7.12
C GLU A 146 -30.14 0.39 -6.28
N GLU A 147 -30.31 0.89 -5.05
CA GLU A 147 -31.22 0.36 -4.04
C GLU A 147 -31.79 1.50 -3.17
N PRO A 148 -32.94 1.33 -2.50
CA PRO A 148 -33.51 2.36 -1.62
C PRO A 148 -32.58 2.79 -0.49
N ALA A 149 -31.69 1.88 -0.03
CA ALA A 149 -30.73 2.16 1.02
C ALA A 149 -29.65 3.17 0.58
N GLU A 150 -29.28 3.20 -0.73
CA GLU A 150 -28.38 4.22 -1.26
C GLU A 150 -28.96 5.62 -1.14
N MET A 151 -30.24 5.77 -1.46
CA MET A 151 -30.93 7.05 -1.32
C MET A 151 -30.91 7.55 0.14
N GLU A 152 -31.20 6.67 1.10
CA GLU A 152 -31.17 7.04 2.53
C GLU A 152 -29.75 7.36 3.01
N TYR A 153 -28.75 6.61 2.56
CA TYR A 153 -27.35 6.92 2.83
C TYR A 153 -26.97 8.32 2.32
N VAL A 154 -27.29 8.64 1.07
CA VAL A 154 -26.93 9.94 0.47
C VAL A 154 -27.67 11.10 1.13
N LYS A 155 -28.89 10.90 1.65
CA LYS A 155 -29.59 11.94 2.43
C LYS A 155 -28.84 12.31 3.71
N GLN A 156 -28.22 11.33 4.35
CA GLN A 156 -27.54 11.49 5.63
C GLN A 156 -26.06 11.90 5.45
N HIS A 157 -25.36 11.27 4.51
CA HIS A 157 -23.90 11.33 4.38
C HIS A 157 -23.43 12.05 3.11
N GLY A 158 -24.31 12.20 2.12
CA GLY A 158 -23.99 12.75 0.81
C GLY A 158 -23.24 11.80 -0.12
N ILE A 159 -22.95 12.29 -1.32
CA ILE A 159 -22.11 11.63 -2.33
C ILE A 159 -20.69 12.14 -2.14
N SER A 160 -19.74 11.25 -1.88
CA SER A 160 -18.32 11.60 -1.77
C SER A 160 -17.78 12.01 -3.14
N VAL A 161 -17.22 13.21 -3.22
CA VAL A 161 -16.58 13.74 -4.42
C VAL A 161 -15.08 13.65 -4.25
N PHE A 162 -14.42 13.05 -5.23
CA PHE A 162 -12.98 13.03 -5.30
C PHE A 162 -12.49 13.65 -6.61
N LEU A 163 -11.38 14.38 -6.54
CA LEU A 163 -10.69 14.94 -7.70
C LEU A 163 -9.45 14.13 -7.99
N MET A 164 -9.24 13.77 -9.25
CA MET A 164 -7.96 13.23 -9.71
C MET A 164 -7.00 14.42 -9.95
N PRO A 165 -6.00 14.64 -9.08
CA PRO A 165 -5.20 15.86 -9.09
C PRO A 165 -4.34 16.01 -10.37
N SER A 166 -4.15 14.91 -11.10
CA SER A 166 -3.38 14.86 -12.36
C SER A 166 -4.24 14.88 -13.63
N GLY A 167 -5.57 14.92 -13.51
CA GLY A 167 -6.50 14.76 -14.64
C GLY A 167 -6.37 13.40 -15.34
N MET A 168 -7.11 13.17 -16.44
CA MET A 168 -7.11 11.88 -17.15
C MET A 168 -5.74 11.49 -17.70
N LEU A 169 -4.97 12.46 -18.22
CA LEU A 169 -3.69 12.17 -18.86
C LEU A 169 -2.61 11.82 -17.83
N GLY A 170 -2.56 12.54 -16.70
CA GLY A 170 -1.66 12.15 -15.61
C GLY A 170 -2.12 10.87 -14.90
N THR A 171 -3.42 10.58 -14.85
CA THR A 171 -3.95 9.28 -14.38
C THR A 171 -3.51 8.15 -15.32
N LEU A 172 -3.68 8.29 -16.64
CA LEU A 172 -3.24 7.31 -17.63
C LEU A 172 -1.71 7.12 -17.63
N LEU A 173 -0.94 8.20 -17.48
CA LEU A 173 0.52 8.15 -17.35
C LEU A 173 0.97 7.52 -16.03
N SER A 174 0.22 7.69 -14.95
CA SER A 174 0.55 7.07 -13.66
C SER A 174 0.20 5.57 -13.65
N LEU A 175 -0.78 5.12 -14.45
CA LEU A 175 -1.01 3.70 -14.71
C LEU A 175 0.20 3.07 -15.43
N VAL A 176 0.93 3.86 -16.23
CA VAL A 176 2.19 3.43 -16.84
C VAL A 176 3.31 3.26 -15.81
N ASP A 177 3.23 3.84 -14.61
CA ASP A 177 4.20 3.60 -13.54
C ASP A 177 3.86 2.37 -12.68
N VAL A 178 2.58 1.98 -12.57
CA VAL A 178 2.11 0.88 -11.70
C VAL A 178 1.94 -0.45 -12.44
N LEU A 179 1.32 -0.45 -13.62
CA LEU A 179 1.12 -1.67 -14.42
C LEU A 179 2.42 -2.45 -14.73
N PRO A 180 3.56 -1.80 -15.00
CA PRO A 180 4.81 -2.52 -15.24
C PRO A 180 5.30 -3.30 -14.02
N LEU A 181 4.97 -2.87 -12.79
CA LEU A 181 5.47 -3.48 -11.56
C LEU A 181 5.13 -4.98 -11.49
N PHE A 182 3.98 -5.36 -12.02
CA PHE A 182 3.48 -6.73 -12.04
C PHE A 182 4.01 -7.57 -13.22
N SER A 183 4.79 -6.97 -14.13
CA SER A 183 5.35 -7.66 -15.29
C SER A 183 6.51 -8.57 -14.87
N ASN A 184 6.46 -9.84 -15.27
CA ASN A 184 7.56 -10.78 -15.06
C ASN A 184 8.64 -10.66 -16.15
N THR A 185 9.21 -9.47 -16.28
CA THR A 185 10.23 -9.13 -17.29
C THR A 185 11.33 -8.27 -16.69
N ALA A 186 12.44 -8.11 -17.40
CA ALA A 186 13.49 -7.16 -17.00
C ALA A 186 12.96 -5.72 -16.91
N TRP A 187 11.97 -5.36 -17.73
CA TRP A 187 11.30 -4.07 -17.64
C TRP A 187 10.49 -3.93 -16.36
N GLY A 188 9.72 -4.95 -15.98
CA GLY A 188 9.00 -4.96 -14.70
C GLY A 188 9.96 -4.89 -13.51
N GLN A 189 11.05 -5.65 -13.54
CA GLN A 189 12.10 -5.57 -12.52
C GLN A 189 12.69 -4.16 -12.37
N ASN A 190 13.10 -3.54 -13.48
CA ASN A 190 13.62 -2.18 -13.47
C ASN A 190 12.57 -1.16 -13.00
N SER A 191 11.29 -1.41 -13.27
CA SER A 191 10.19 -0.54 -12.81
C SER A 191 10.01 -0.63 -11.30
N ASN A 192 10.07 -1.84 -10.71
CA ASN A 192 10.05 -2.02 -9.24
C ASN A 192 11.22 -1.29 -8.56
N LEU A 193 12.45 -1.48 -9.07
CA LEU A 193 13.63 -0.80 -8.53
C LEU A 193 13.53 0.72 -8.65
N ALA A 194 13.09 1.24 -9.80
CA ALA A 194 12.90 2.66 -10.02
C ALA A 194 11.82 3.26 -9.10
N PHE A 195 10.73 2.52 -8.88
CA PHE A 195 9.66 2.90 -7.98
C PHE A 195 10.17 3.02 -6.53
N LEU A 196 10.80 1.97 -6.00
CA LEU A 196 11.31 1.94 -4.63
C LEU A 196 12.40 3.02 -4.42
N LYS A 197 13.29 3.20 -5.40
CA LYS A 197 14.30 4.27 -5.36
C LYS A 197 13.67 5.66 -5.32
N LYS A 198 12.66 5.92 -6.16
CA LYS A 198 11.99 7.23 -6.24
C LYS A 198 11.15 7.52 -4.99
N ARG A 199 10.55 6.49 -4.39
CA ARG A 199 9.53 6.65 -3.32
C ARG A 199 10.05 6.45 -1.90
N MET A 200 11.07 5.62 -1.75
CA MET A 200 11.58 5.21 -0.45
C MET A 200 13.07 5.51 -0.30
N GLY A 201 13.72 6.04 -1.34
CA GLY A 201 15.16 6.31 -1.32
C GLY A 201 16.02 5.04 -1.34
N ALA A 202 15.44 3.87 -1.66
CA ALA A 202 16.17 2.62 -1.73
C ALA A 202 17.26 2.64 -2.82
N THR A 203 18.39 2.00 -2.56
CA THR A 203 19.51 1.94 -3.51
C THR A 203 19.45 0.72 -4.41
N PHE A 204 19.16 -0.46 -3.83
CA PHE A 204 19.25 -1.78 -4.46
C PHE A 204 20.51 -1.90 -5.33
N GLU A 205 21.67 -1.84 -4.70
CA GLU A 205 22.94 -2.03 -5.41
C GLU A 205 23.11 -3.48 -5.87
N LYS A 206 23.61 -3.70 -7.09
CA LYS A 206 23.88 -5.06 -7.56
C LYS A 206 25.03 -5.70 -6.79
N ARG A 207 24.86 -6.95 -6.38
CA ARG A 207 25.87 -7.73 -5.67
C ARG A 207 26.85 -8.37 -6.66
N PRO A 208 28.16 -8.41 -6.33
CA PRO A 208 29.14 -9.17 -7.11
C PRO A 208 28.85 -10.67 -7.13
N HIS A 209 28.41 -11.21 -5.99
CA HIS A 209 28.07 -12.62 -5.80
C HIS A 209 26.62 -12.73 -5.29
N PRO A 210 25.66 -13.13 -6.14
CA PRO A 210 24.24 -13.11 -5.79
C PRO A 210 23.82 -14.29 -4.90
N ARG A 211 24.73 -15.22 -4.60
CA ARG A 211 24.45 -16.43 -3.82
C ARG A 211 25.61 -16.75 -2.89
N THR A 212 25.26 -17.13 -1.66
CA THR A 212 26.20 -17.62 -0.65
C THR A 212 25.97 -19.11 -0.44
N THR A 213 27.04 -19.89 -0.27
CA THR A 213 26.92 -21.29 0.18
C THR A 213 26.68 -21.29 1.69
N ILE A 214 25.50 -21.75 2.09
CA ILE A 214 25.06 -21.79 3.49
C ILE A 214 25.35 -23.17 4.06
N ASN A 215 25.79 -23.22 5.31
CA ASN A 215 25.81 -24.45 6.09
C ASN A 215 24.58 -24.47 7.03
N PRO A 216 23.58 -25.36 6.81
CA PRO A 216 22.38 -25.45 7.67
C PRO A 216 22.68 -25.71 9.15
N ASP A 217 23.85 -26.28 9.48
CA ASP A 217 24.25 -26.51 10.87
C ASP A 217 24.46 -25.20 11.63
N ASP A 218 24.87 -24.13 10.95
CA ASP A 218 25.09 -22.81 11.54
C ASP A 218 23.80 -21.99 11.74
N VAL A 219 22.67 -22.49 11.22
CA VAL A 219 21.34 -21.87 11.37
C VAL A 219 20.66 -22.42 12.63
N HIS A 220 19.97 -21.58 13.37
CA HIS A 220 19.35 -21.94 14.64
C HIS A 220 17.84 -21.73 14.62
N SER A 221 17.13 -22.44 15.50
CA SER A 221 15.72 -22.16 15.74
C SER A 221 15.51 -20.71 16.15
N GLY A 222 14.50 -20.10 15.55
CA GLY A 222 14.16 -18.71 15.75
C GLY A 222 14.95 -17.74 14.88
N ASP A 223 15.96 -18.16 14.10
CA ASP A 223 16.60 -17.25 13.15
C ASP A 223 15.57 -16.80 12.09
N PHE A 224 15.53 -15.49 11.84
CA PHE A 224 14.50 -14.85 11.02
C PHE A 224 14.97 -14.74 9.57
N LEU A 225 14.07 -14.96 8.61
CA LEU A 225 14.31 -14.77 7.19
C LEU A 225 13.48 -13.58 6.70
N ALA A 226 14.15 -12.55 6.21
CA ALA A 226 13.52 -11.43 5.51
C ALA A 226 13.69 -11.64 4.00
N LEU A 227 12.58 -11.56 3.27
CA LEU A 227 12.53 -11.78 1.82
C LEU A 227 12.06 -10.51 1.11
N SER A 228 12.62 -10.27 -0.06
CA SER A 228 12.17 -9.23 -0.97
C SER A 228 12.11 -9.78 -2.39
N LYS A 229 10.96 -9.69 -3.04
CA LYS A 229 10.76 -9.94 -4.47
C LYS A 229 10.67 -8.61 -5.20
N ILE A 230 11.14 -8.58 -6.44
CA ILE A 230 11.23 -7.35 -7.26
C ILE A 230 10.78 -7.56 -8.70
N ARG A 231 10.20 -8.71 -9.03
CA ARG A 231 9.74 -9.03 -10.40
C ARG A 231 8.43 -9.83 -10.38
N GLY A 232 7.65 -9.67 -11.45
CA GLY A 232 6.40 -10.43 -11.62
C GLY A 232 5.29 -9.98 -10.67
N ARG A 233 4.22 -10.78 -10.61
CA ARG A 233 3.03 -10.50 -9.79
C ARG A 233 3.41 -10.21 -8.33
N TRP A 234 4.17 -11.12 -7.72
CA TRP A 234 4.57 -11.01 -6.31
C TRP A 234 5.52 -9.85 -6.06
N GLY A 235 6.49 -9.58 -6.94
CA GLY A 235 7.35 -8.40 -6.82
C GLY A 235 6.59 -7.08 -6.89
N GLY A 236 5.55 -7.01 -7.72
CA GLY A 236 4.66 -5.84 -7.80
C GLY A 236 3.86 -5.61 -6.52
N PHE A 237 3.26 -6.68 -5.96
CA PHE A 237 2.55 -6.60 -4.67
C PHE A 237 3.48 -6.18 -3.54
N GLU A 238 4.62 -6.85 -3.39
CA GLU A 238 5.59 -6.50 -2.35
C GLU A 238 6.14 -5.08 -2.52
N THR A 239 6.29 -4.57 -3.75
CA THR A 239 6.75 -3.19 -3.97
C THR A 239 5.75 -2.17 -3.43
N LEU A 240 4.46 -2.42 -3.60
CA LEU A 240 3.41 -1.57 -3.03
C LEU A 240 3.32 -1.72 -1.51
N GLU A 241 3.42 -2.94 -1.00
CA GLU A 241 3.47 -3.22 0.44
C GLU A 241 4.64 -2.52 1.12
N LYS A 242 5.86 -2.65 0.57
CA LYS A 242 7.08 -1.95 1.02
C LYS A 242 6.84 -0.45 1.09
N TRP A 243 6.18 0.11 0.08
CA TRP A 243 5.89 1.53 0.03
C TRP A 243 4.90 2.00 1.09
N VAL A 244 3.83 1.26 1.36
CA VAL A 244 2.83 1.67 2.36
C VAL A 244 3.27 1.39 3.80
N THR A 245 4.12 0.38 4.03
CA THR A 245 4.60 -0.01 5.37
C THR A 245 5.98 0.58 5.73
N GLY A 246 6.73 1.06 4.74
CA GLY A 246 8.14 1.42 4.91
C GLY A 246 9.08 0.23 5.09
N ALA A 247 8.58 -1.00 4.94
CA ALA A 247 9.42 -2.19 4.94
C ALA A 247 10.26 -2.25 3.67
N PHE A 248 11.49 -2.76 3.75
CA PHE A 248 12.33 -3.03 2.58
C PHE A 248 12.35 -4.53 2.21
N ALA A 249 11.66 -5.34 3.02
CA ALA A 249 11.29 -6.72 2.76
C ALA A 249 9.76 -6.79 2.61
N GLY A 250 9.26 -7.73 1.80
CA GLY A 250 7.83 -7.93 1.54
C GLY A 250 7.32 -9.31 1.96
N HIS A 251 8.19 -10.18 2.47
CA HIS A 251 7.76 -11.44 3.08
C HIS A 251 8.75 -11.89 4.15
N THR A 252 8.29 -12.73 5.07
CA THR A 252 9.11 -13.22 6.18
C THR A 252 8.86 -14.69 6.47
N ALA A 253 9.91 -15.38 6.88
CA ALA A 253 9.85 -16.77 7.35
C ALA A 253 10.75 -16.96 8.59
N VAL A 254 10.65 -18.11 9.25
CA VAL A 254 11.47 -18.43 10.43
C VAL A 254 12.05 -19.83 10.32
N CYS A 255 13.31 -19.97 10.73
CA CYS A 255 14.01 -21.24 10.81
C CYS A 255 13.68 -21.99 12.11
N LEU A 256 13.47 -23.30 12.04
CA LEU A 256 13.24 -24.18 13.18
C LEU A 256 14.06 -25.47 13.04
N LYS A 257 14.74 -25.88 14.11
CA LYS A 257 15.38 -27.20 14.20
C LYS A 257 14.52 -28.15 15.01
N ASP A 258 14.24 -29.32 14.44
CA ASP A 258 13.55 -30.40 15.14
C ASP A 258 14.46 -31.10 16.16
N GLU A 259 13.91 -32.11 16.86
CA GLU A 259 14.65 -32.87 17.87
C GLU A 259 15.82 -33.69 17.30
N LEU A 260 15.80 -33.97 16.00
CA LEU A 260 16.88 -34.68 15.28
C LEU A 260 17.93 -33.70 14.73
N GLY A 261 17.70 -32.39 14.85
CA GLY A 261 18.55 -31.34 14.32
C GLY A 261 18.29 -30.97 12.86
N ASN A 262 17.25 -31.54 12.22
CA ASN A 262 16.92 -31.17 10.84
C ASN A 262 16.35 -29.75 10.81
N LEU A 263 16.68 -29.01 9.76
CA LEU A 263 16.25 -27.63 9.58
C LEU A 263 14.94 -27.57 8.79
N TRP A 264 14.01 -26.77 9.30
CA TRP A 264 12.69 -26.50 8.74
C TRP A 264 12.49 -24.99 8.61
N VAL A 265 11.61 -24.59 7.69
CA VAL A 265 11.19 -23.20 7.50
C VAL A 265 9.69 -23.11 7.72
N GLY A 266 9.28 -22.26 8.66
CA GLY A 266 7.89 -21.89 8.88
C GLY A 266 7.58 -20.54 8.26
N GLU A 267 6.49 -20.43 7.51
CA GLU A 267 6.01 -19.17 6.94
C GLU A 267 4.48 -19.15 6.84
N SER A 268 3.91 -17.95 6.85
CA SER A 268 2.50 -17.72 6.51
C SER A 268 2.42 -17.03 5.15
N GLY A 269 1.67 -17.59 4.21
CA GLY A 269 1.59 -17.10 2.82
C GLY A 269 2.12 -18.11 1.80
N HIS A 270 2.24 -19.38 2.19
CA HIS A 270 2.66 -20.46 1.32
C HIS A 270 1.47 -20.93 0.46
N GLU A 271 1.62 -20.95 -0.86
CA GLU A 271 0.57 -21.40 -1.78
C GLU A 271 0.50 -22.94 -1.80
N ASN A 272 -0.63 -23.51 -1.41
CA ASN A 272 -0.85 -24.95 -1.47
C ASN A 272 -1.22 -25.44 -2.89
N GLU A 273 -1.38 -26.76 -3.08
CA GLU A 273 -1.74 -27.35 -4.38
C GLU A 273 -3.06 -26.83 -4.99
N LYS A 274 -3.93 -26.20 -4.19
CA LYS A 274 -5.21 -25.61 -4.63
C LYS A 274 -5.08 -24.12 -4.97
N GLY A 275 -3.91 -23.51 -4.79
CA GLY A 275 -3.71 -22.09 -4.96
C GLY A 275 -4.13 -21.23 -3.76
N GLU A 276 -4.33 -21.84 -2.59
CA GLU A 276 -4.71 -21.13 -1.36
C GLU A 276 -3.45 -20.78 -0.56
N GLU A 277 -3.36 -19.56 -0.05
CA GLU A 277 -2.28 -19.15 0.86
C GLU A 277 -2.55 -19.63 2.29
N ILE A 278 -1.62 -20.44 2.81
CA ILE A 278 -1.69 -21.05 4.13
C ILE A 278 -0.43 -20.82 4.94
N ILE A 279 -0.50 -21.15 6.22
CA ILE A 279 0.66 -21.31 7.10
C ILE A 279 1.26 -22.70 6.85
N ALA A 280 2.54 -22.75 6.51
CA ALA A 280 3.25 -23.99 6.23
C ALA A 280 4.56 -24.06 7.01
N VAL A 281 4.94 -25.29 7.37
CA VAL A 281 6.25 -25.62 7.93
C VAL A 281 6.83 -26.74 7.07
N ILE A 282 7.82 -26.43 6.26
CA ILE A 282 8.40 -27.36 5.27
C ILE A 282 9.91 -27.56 5.51
N PRO A 283 10.50 -28.68 5.07
CA PRO A 283 11.93 -28.92 5.18
C PRO A 283 12.75 -27.81 4.49
N TRP A 284 13.90 -27.45 5.05
CA TRP A 284 14.79 -26.43 4.48
C TRP A 284 15.16 -26.70 3.02
N ASP A 285 15.49 -27.94 2.67
CA ASP A 285 15.91 -28.29 1.31
C ASP A 285 14.79 -28.05 0.29
N GLU A 286 13.54 -28.35 0.67
CA GLU A 286 12.36 -28.09 -0.14
C GLU A 286 12.11 -26.60 -0.29
N TRP A 287 12.09 -25.85 0.82
CA TRP A 287 11.92 -24.40 0.80
C TRP A 287 13.00 -23.70 -0.03
N TRP A 288 14.25 -24.16 0.10
CA TRP A 288 15.39 -23.62 -0.62
C TRP A 288 15.32 -23.92 -2.12
N GLU A 289 14.90 -25.13 -2.51
CA GLU A 289 14.67 -25.47 -3.92
C GLU A 289 13.57 -24.60 -4.54
N LEU A 290 12.46 -24.38 -3.83
CA LEU A 290 11.38 -23.49 -4.26
C LEU A 290 11.89 -22.05 -4.41
N THR A 291 12.62 -21.54 -3.42
CA THR A 291 13.19 -20.19 -3.43
C THR A 291 14.17 -19.98 -4.59
N LEU A 292 14.96 -20.99 -4.95
CA LEU A 292 15.87 -20.93 -6.10
C LEU A 292 15.16 -20.98 -7.46
N LYS A 293 13.96 -21.57 -7.53
CA LYS A 293 13.14 -21.64 -8.74
C LYS A 293 12.19 -20.45 -8.89
N ASP A 294 12.01 -19.65 -7.83
CA ASP A 294 11.14 -18.48 -7.85
C ASP A 294 11.62 -17.46 -8.89
N ASP A 295 10.78 -17.23 -9.91
CA ASP A 295 11.08 -16.35 -11.03
C ASP A 295 10.77 -14.87 -10.73
N SER A 296 10.33 -14.53 -9.52
CA SER A 296 10.15 -13.15 -9.05
C SER A 296 11.46 -12.45 -8.63
N ASN A 297 12.61 -13.14 -8.78
CA ASN A 297 13.94 -12.68 -8.38
C ASN A 297 13.97 -12.31 -6.89
N PRO A 298 13.93 -13.30 -5.97
CA PRO A 298 13.95 -13.05 -4.54
C PRO A 298 15.35 -12.65 -4.05
N GLN A 299 15.39 -11.72 -3.10
CA GLN A 299 16.50 -11.44 -2.20
C GLN A 299 16.15 -11.98 -0.82
N VAL A 300 17.10 -12.66 -0.17
CA VAL A 300 16.85 -13.31 1.13
C VAL A 300 17.97 -12.97 2.10
N ALA A 301 17.59 -12.44 3.26
CA ALA A 301 18.47 -12.17 4.39
C ALA A 301 18.08 -13.02 5.60
N LEU A 302 19.08 -13.70 6.18
CA LEU A 302 18.99 -14.37 7.46
C LEU A 302 19.44 -13.39 8.55
N LEU A 303 18.61 -13.22 9.58
CA LEU A 303 18.84 -12.39 10.76
C LEU A 303 18.92 -13.31 11.98
N PRO A 304 20.13 -13.68 12.43
CA PRO A 304 20.28 -14.55 13.59
C PRO A 304 19.81 -13.87 14.86
N LEU A 305 19.19 -14.60 15.79
CA LEU A 305 18.86 -14.07 17.12
C LEU A 305 20.13 -13.75 17.92
N HIS A 306 20.07 -12.68 18.73
CA HIS A 306 21.14 -12.35 19.68
C HIS A 306 21.33 -13.52 20.67
N PRO A 307 22.57 -13.86 21.09
CA PRO A 307 22.82 -15.01 21.97
C PRO A 307 22.02 -14.99 23.27
N GLU A 308 21.79 -13.81 23.86
CA GLU A 308 20.98 -13.69 25.08
C GLU A 308 19.49 -13.94 24.84
N VAL A 309 18.98 -13.55 23.67
CA VAL A 309 17.59 -13.84 23.27
C VAL A 309 17.46 -15.33 22.97
N ARG A 310 18.42 -15.89 22.24
CA ARG A 310 18.48 -17.32 21.91
C ARG A 310 18.54 -18.19 23.18
N ALA A 311 19.25 -17.76 24.22
CA ALA A 311 19.30 -18.47 25.50
C ALA A 311 17.92 -18.55 26.21
N ARG A 312 16.99 -17.63 25.91
CA ARG A 312 15.62 -17.64 26.42
C ARG A 312 14.63 -18.37 25.51
N PHE A 313 15.01 -18.61 24.25
CA PHE A 313 14.13 -19.19 23.25
C PHE A 313 13.76 -20.64 23.58
N ASN A 314 12.49 -20.89 23.84
CA ASN A 314 11.96 -22.22 24.09
C ASN A 314 11.58 -22.92 22.76
N ASN A 315 12.47 -23.80 22.29
CA ASN A 315 12.27 -24.53 21.03
C ASN A 315 11.03 -25.43 21.04
N THR A 316 10.69 -26.04 22.18
CA THR A 316 9.51 -26.91 22.29
C THR A 316 8.23 -26.10 22.12
N ALA A 317 8.11 -24.96 22.80
CA ALA A 317 6.96 -24.07 22.68
C ALA A 317 6.82 -23.49 21.26
N ALA A 318 7.95 -23.11 20.64
CA ALA A 318 7.98 -22.65 19.25
C ALA A 318 7.40 -23.71 18.29
N TRP A 319 7.82 -24.97 18.44
CA TRP A 319 7.30 -26.09 17.64
C TRP A 319 5.83 -26.41 17.90
N GLU A 320 5.38 -26.33 19.16
CA GLU A 320 3.96 -26.51 19.50
C GLU A 320 3.10 -25.45 18.81
N TYR A 321 3.52 -24.19 18.83
CA TYR A 321 2.86 -23.11 18.10
C TYR A 321 2.88 -23.34 16.59
N ALA A 322 4.05 -23.64 16.01
CA ALA A 322 4.21 -23.85 14.58
C ALA A 322 3.31 -24.99 14.06
N ARG A 323 3.27 -26.12 14.78
CA ARG A 323 2.41 -27.28 14.44
C ARG A 323 0.93 -26.94 14.59
N LYS A 324 0.56 -26.19 15.64
CA LYS A 324 -0.82 -25.76 15.85
C LYS A 324 -1.30 -24.86 14.71
N MET A 325 -0.43 -24.01 14.17
CA MET A 325 -0.78 -23.06 13.10
C MET A 325 -0.64 -23.64 11.69
N SER A 326 0.16 -24.69 11.49
CA SER A 326 0.33 -25.33 10.19
C SER A 326 -1.01 -25.75 9.58
N GLY A 327 -1.22 -25.40 8.31
CA GLY A 327 -2.44 -25.66 7.54
C GLY A 327 -3.57 -24.65 7.76
N LYS A 328 -3.39 -23.65 8.62
CA LYS A 328 -4.36 -22.57 8.81
C LYS A 328 -4.25 -21.48 7.74
N PRO A 329 -5.32 -20.68 7.52
CA PRO A 329 -5.32 -19.65 6.48
C PRO A 329 -4.35 -18.50 6.76
N TYR A 330 -3.93 -17.83 5.68
CA TYR A 330 -3.19 -16.57 5.73
C TYR A 330 -4.02 -15.44 6.39
N GLY A 331 -3.33 -14.51 7.06
CA GLY A 331 -3.93 -13.36 7.75
C GLY A 331 -4.42 -12.24 6.82
N TYR A 332 -5.36 -12.51 5.91
CA TYR A 332 -5.94 -11.42 5.11
C TYR A 332 -6.77 -10.45 5.94
N HIS A 333 -7.47 -10.94 6.96
CA HIS A 333 -8.35 -10.15 7.84
C HIS A 333 -7.61 -9.07 8.63
N ASN A 334 -6.32 -9.28 8.94
CA ASN A 334 -5.53 -8.34 9.74
C ASN A 334 -4.43 -7.61 8.97
N MET A 335 -4.05 -8.07 7.76
CA MET A 335 -2.99 -7.46 6.97
C MET A 335 -3.17 -5.95 6.79
N ILE A 336 -4.35 -5.50 6.39
CA ILE A 336 -4.62 -4.07 6.12
C ILE A 336 -4.55 -3.22 7.39
N PHE A 337 -4.92 -3.79 8.54
CA PHE A 337 -4.96 -3.05 9.81
C PHE A 337 -3.58 -2.88 10.44
N SER A 338 -2.61 -3.75 10.10
CA SER A 338 -1.24 -3.69 10.62
C SER A 338 -0.43 -2.44 10.28
N TRP A 339 -0.97 -1.53 9.46
CA TRP A 339 -0.35 -0.24 9.13
C TRP A 339 -1.34 0.94 9.15
N ILE A 340 -2.54 0.75 9.72
CA ILE A 340 -3.58 1.79 9.85
C ILE A 340 -3.86 2.03 11.33
N ASP A 341 -2.87 2.57 12.02
CA ASP A 341 -2.89 2.66 13.49
C ASP A 341 -3.36 4.03 13.99
N THR A 342 -3.43 5.03 13.10
CA THR A 342 -3.73 6.42 13.47
C THR A 342 -4.95 6.97 12.70
N VAL A 343 -5.55 8.08 13.14
CA VAL A 343 -6.74 8.64 12.45
C VAL A 343 -6.36 9.31 11.12
N ALA A 344 -5.13 9.78 11.02
CA ALA A 344 -4.52 10.39 9.84
C ALA A 344 -3.11 9.83 9.68
N ASP A 345 -2.37 10.18 8.61
CA ASP A 345 -0.94 9.86 8.51
C ASP A 345 -0.57 8.36 8.40
N ASN A 346 -1.50 7.48 8.01
CA ASN A 346 -1.19 6.07 7.71
C ASN A 346 -0.85 5.82 6.23
N TYR A 347 -1.29 6.72 5.34
CA TYR A 347 -1.24 6.47 3.91
C TYR A 347 -0.34 7.48 3.19
N PRO A 348 0.44 7.05 2.19
CA PRO A 348 1.11 7.97 1.30
C PRO A 348 0.12 8.99 0.70
N PRO A 349 0.32 10.32 0.88
CA PRO A 349 -0.57 11.32 0.29
C PRO A 349 -0.70 11.12 -1.23
N PRO A 350 -1.90 11.31 -1.87
CA PRO A 350 -3.12 11.86 -1.30
C PRO A 350 -4.10 10.77 -0.83
N LEU A 351 -3.65 9.54 -0.57
CA LEU A 351 -4.54 8.52 0.02
C LEU A 351 -5.06 9.03 1.37
N ASP A 352 -6.37 8.93 1.55
CA ASP A 352 -7.05 9.22 2.82
C ASP A 352 -8.06 8.11 3.15
N ALA A 353 -8.57 8.13 4.38
CA ALA A 353 -9.53 7.14 4.85
C ALA A 353 -10.83 7.10 4.01
N HIS A 354 -11.26 8.22 3.40
CA HIS A 354 -12.47 8.26 2.58
C HIS A 354 -12.30 7.50 1.26
N LEU A 355 -11.11 7.58 0.66
CA LEU A 355 -10.78 6.81 -0.53
C LEU A 355 -10.68 5.31 -0.20
N VAL A 356 -10.06 4.97 0.93
CA VAL A 356 -9.98 3.58 1.43
C VAL A 356 -11.38 3.00 1.65
N ILE A 357 -12.28 3.72 2.34
CA ILE A 357 -13.68 3.33 2.53
C ILE A 357 -14.40 3.13 1.20
N SER A 358 -14.20 4.04 0.24
CA SER A 358 -14.87 3.98 -1.07
C SER A 358 -14.41 2.78 -1.89
N VAL A 359 -13.10 2.46 -1.85
CA VAL A 359 -12.54 1.26 -2.48
C VAL A 359 -12.98 -0.02 -1.77
N MET A 360 -12.95 -0.04 -0.43
CA MET A 360 -13.44 -1.17 0.37
C MET A 360 -14.91 -1.46 0.07
N SER A 361 -15.77 -0.45 0.08
CA SER A 361 -17.21 -0.59 -0.20
C SER A 361 -17.50 -1.15 -1.58
N MET A 362 -16.73 -0.72 -2.58
CA MET A 362 -16.84 -1.21 -3.95
C MET A 362 -16.32 -2.62 -4.13
N TRP A 363 -15.19 -2.96 -3.52
CA TRP A 363 -14.66 -4.32 -3.56
C TRP A 363 -15.59 -5.28 -2.82
N THR A 364 -16.25 -4.85 -1.74
CA THR A 364 -17.31 -5.62 -1.05
C THR A 364 -18.49 -5.94 -1.94
N ARG A 365 -18.86 -5.07 -2.88
CA ARG A 365 -19.96 -5.36 -3.82
C ARG A 365 -19.52 -6.21 -5.01
N VAL A 366 -18.29 -6.05 -5.49
CA VAL A 366 -17.76 -6.75 -6.69
C VAL A 366 -17.27 -8.16 -6.37
N GLN A 367 -16.67 -8.36 -5.19
CA GLN A 367 -16.14 -9.64 -4.72
C GLN A 367 -16.52 -9.84 -3.22
N PRO A 368 -17.81 -10.05 -2.92
CA PRO A 368 -18.32 -10.07 -1.54
C PRO A 368 -17.65 -11.14 -0.66
N ALA A 369 -17.33 -12.30 -1.23
CA ALA A 369 -16.61 -13.36 -0.50
C ALA A 369 -15.19 -12.95 -0.11
N TYR A 370 -14.46 -12.22 -0.98
CA TYR A 370 -13.11 -11.76 -0.67
C TYR A 370 -13.11 -10.59 0.31
N ALA A 371 -14.04 -9.64 0.16
CA ALA A 371 -14.14 -8.51 1.08
C ALA A 371 -14.61 -8.91 2.49
N ALA A 372 -15.51 -9.89 2.59
CA ALA A 372 -15.88 -10.49 3.87
C ALA A 372 -14.64 -11.03 4.60
N ASN A 373 -13.76 -11.69 3.84
CA ASN A 373 -12.49 -12.24 4.32
C ASN A 373 -11.38 -11.20 4.57
N MET A 374 -11.54 -9.95 4.14
CA MET A 374 -10.47 -8.94 4.23
C MET A 374 -10.73 -7.88 5.30
N TRP A 375 -12.00 -7.53 5.58
CA TRP A 375 -12.27 -6.48 6.57
C TRP A 375 -13.61 -6.57 7.31
N ASN A 376 -14.67 -7.18 6.78
CA ASN A 376 -15.98 -7.12 7.47
C ASN A 376 -15.94 -7.77 8.86
N GLU A 377 -15.39 -8.97 8.98
CA GLU A 377 -15.29 -9.64 10.28
C GLU A 377 -14.35 -8.87 11.23
N ALA A 378 -13.24 -8.36 10.71
CA ALA A 378 -12.26 -7.59 11.48
C ALA A 378 -12.85 -6.28 12.03
N LEU A 379 -13.68 -5.58 11.25
CA LEU A 379 -14.42 -4.39 11.67
C LEU A 379 -15.50 -4.72 12.69
N ASN A 380 -16.22 -5.84 12.50
CA ASN A 380 -17.19 -6.33 13.47
C ASN A 380 -16.54 -6.64 14.81
N LYS A 381 -15.38 -7.31 14.84
CA LYS A 381 -14.64 -7.58 16.07
C LYS A 381 -14.24 -6.30 16.81
N ARG A 382 -13.75 -5.29 16.09
CA ARG A 382 -13.45 -3.96 16.64
C ARG A 382 -14.68 -3.26 17.24
N LEU A 383 -15.85 -3.45 16.63
CA LEU A 383 -17.14 -2.99 17.17
C LEU A 383 -17.72 -3.90 18.26
N GLY A 384 -17.20 -5.11 18.48
CA GLY A 384 -17.87 -6.12 19.30
C GLY A 384 -19.26 -6.49 18.78
N THR A 385 -19.45 -6.50 17.45
CA THR A 385 -20.65 -6.96 16.75
C THR A 385 -20.35 -8.23 15.95
N GLU A 386 -21.38 -8.86 15.39
CA GLU A 386 -21.28 -10.05 14.55
C GLU A 386 -22.15 -9.88 13.31
N ASP A 387 -21.68 -10.40 12.17
CA ASP A 387 -22.41 -10.50 10.89
C ASP A 387 -23.01 -9.20 10.32
N LEU A 388 -22.53 -8.02 10.77
CA LEU A 388 -22.86 -6.77 10.10
C LEU A 388 -22.10 -6.68 8.78
N ASP A 389 -22.82 -6.35 7.70
CA ASP A 389 -22.17 -5.90 6.48
C ASP A 389 -21.56 -4.49 6.69
N LEU A 390 -20.82 -3.99 5.70
CA LEU A 390 -20.17 -2.68 5.82
C LEU A 390 -21.17 -1.55 6.11
N TYR A 391 -22.41 -1.66 5.62
CA TYR A 391 -23.48 -0.70 5.90
C TYR A 391 -23.92 -0.73 7.35
N GLY A 392 -24.16 -1.93 7.89
CA GLY A 392 -24.47 -2.14 9.29
C GLY A 392 -23.34 -1.64 10.20
N ILE A 393 -22.08 -1.88 9.81
CA ILE A 393 -20.90 -1.35 10.50
C ILE A 393 -20.94 0.18 10.53
N LEU A 394 -21.14 0.84 9.39
CA LEU A 394 -21.19 2.31 9.32
C LEU A 394 -22.35 2.88 10.18
N ALA A 395 -23.54 2.30 10.09
CA ALA A 395 -24.68 2.71 10.91
C ALA A 395 -24.41 2.50 12.41
N GLU A 396 -23.72 1.42 12.78
CA GLU A 396 -23.36 1.14 14.18
C GLU A 396 -22.28 2.08 14.70
N THR A 397 -21.31 2.47 13.87
CA THR A 397 -20.32 3.51 14.22
C THR A 397 -21.00 4.84 14.52
N GLU A 398 -21.95 5.26 13.69
CA GLU A 398 -22.74 6.47 13.89
C GLU A 398 -23.58 6.38 15.17
N ARG A 399 -24.27 5.26 15.40
CA ARG A 399 -25.06 5.03 16.63
C ARG A 399 -24.21 5.15 17.90
N ARG A 400 -22.94 4.76 17.83
CA ARG A 400 -21.97 4.84 18.95
C ARG A 400 -21.22 6.17 19.02
N GLY A 401 -21.40 7.06 18.03
CA GLY A 401 -20.70 8.33 17.96
C GLY A 401 -19.20 8.19 17.73
N ILE A 402 -18.75 7.09 17.10
CA ILE A 402 -17.37 6.91 16.68
C ILE A 402 -17.27 7.10 15.16
N THR A 403 -16.18 7.70 14.70
CA THR A 403 -15.93 7.83 13.27
C THR A 403 -15.35 6.54 12.70
N PHE A 404 -15.45 6.35 11.37
CA PHE A 404 -14.91 5.13 10.75
C PHE A 404 -13.38 5.06 10.86
N ASP A 405 -12.69 6.19 10.72
CA ASP A 405 -11.25 6.33 10.98
C ASP A 405 -10.89 5.90 12.40
N GLN A 406 -11.65 6.32 13.43
CA GLN A 406 -11.45 5.85 14.81
C GLN A 406 -11.67 4.33 14.94
N LEU A 407 -12.64 3.76 14.22
CA LEU A 407 -12.85 2.32 14.21
C LEU A 407 -11.61 1.59 13.68
N LEU A 408 -10.99 2.09 12.60
CA LEU A 408 -9.79 1.48 12.01
C LEU A 408 -8.61 1.46 12.99
N THR A 409 -8.48 2.47 13.86
CA THR A 409 -7.39 2.58 14.85
C THR A 409 -7.53 1.65 16.06
N ILE A 410 -8.62 0.88 16.17
CA ILE A 410 -8.75 -0.09 17.27
C ILE A 410 -7.79 -1.25 16.98
N PRO A 411 -6.82 -1.55 17.88
CA PRO A 411 -5.79 -2.55 17.60
C PRO A 411 -6.37 -3.95 17.38
N GLU A 412 -5.86 -4.64 16.38
CA GLU A 412 -6.10 -6.07 16.21
C GLU A 412 -5.60 -6.82 17.45
N GLN A 413 -6.36 -7.83 17.90
CA GLN A 413 -5.96 -8.64 19.03
C GLN A 413 -5.44 -10.00 18.58
N ASP A 414 -4.28 -10.39 19.10
CA ASP A 414 -3.60 -11.65 18.80
C ASP A 414 -4.46 -12.88 19.10
N GLU A 415 -5.52 -12.78 19.92
CA GLU A 415 -6.43 -13.87 20.25
C GLU A 415 -7.61 -14.01 19.29
N TRP A 416 -7.92 -13.00 18.47
CA TRP A 416 -9.09 -13.00 17.59
C TRP A 416 -9.08 -14.16 16.58
N VAL A 417 -10.22 -14.82 16.43
CA VAL A 417 -10.44 -15.95 15.51
C VAL A 417 -11.56 -15.61 14.55
N TYR A 418 -11.32 -15.80 13.26
CA TYR A 418 -12.23 -15.50 12.17
C TYR A 418 -13.02 -16.75 11.75
N SER A 419 -14.04 -16.58 10.90
CA SER A 419 -14.90 -17.69 10.47
C SER A 419 -14.13 -18.80 9.71
N ASP A 420 -13.07 -18.44 9.00
CA ASP A 420 -12.14 -19.35 8.32
C ASP A 420 -11.05 -19.93 9.27
N GLY A 421 -11.00 -19.45 10.51
CA GLY A 421 -10.18 -19.96 11.59
C GLY A 421 -9.19 -18.95 12.14
N LYS A 422 -8.14 -19.48 12.79
CA LYS A 422 -7.05 -18.66 13.31
C LYS A 422 -6.09 -18.36 12.17
N SER A 423 -5.82 -17.10 11.90
CA SER A 423 -4.95 -16.66 10.81
C SER A 423 -3.93 -15.65 11.32
N THR A 424 -2.80 -15.55 10.62
CA THR A 424 -1.71 -14.59 10.90
C THR A 424 -1.02 -14.22 9.60
N THR A 425 -0.57 -12.97 9.46
CA THR A 425 0.33 -12.56 8.37
C THR A 425 1.70 -13.25 8.50
N CYS A 426 2.55 -13.13 7.49
CA CYS A 426 3.91 -13.69 7.47
C CYS A 426 4.71 -13.32 8.73
N VAL A 427 4.69 -12.04 9.13
CA VAL A 427 5.45 -11.54 10.27
C VAL A 427 4.76 -11.82 11.60
N ALA A 428 3.43 -11.68 11.68
CA ALA A 428 2.68 -11.97 12.89
C ALA A 428 2.81 -13.44 13.30
N PHE A 429 2.89 -14.37 12.35
CA PHE A 429 3.17 -15.79 12.63
C PHE A 429 4.48 -15.97 13.41
N ILE A 430 5.55 -15.31 12.96
CA ILE A 430 6.88 -15.42 13.57
C ILE A 430 6.90 -14.76 14.94
N LEU A 431 6.34 -13.56 15.05
CA LEU A 431 6.35 -12.82 16.31
C LEU A 431 5.43 -13.47 17.36
N ALA A 432 4.32 -14.09 16.96
CA ALA A 432 3.49 -14.88 17.86
C ALA A 432 4.23 -16.13 18.34
N MET A 433 4.99 -16.79 17.45
CA MET A 433 5.89 -17.87 17.85
C MET A 433 6.96 -17.37 18.84
N TYR A 434 7.51 -16.17 18.64
CA TYR A 434 8.45 -15.55 19.58
C TYR A 434 7.81 -15.23 20.94
N LYS A 435 6.53 -14.83 20.99
CA LYS A 435 5.76 -14.69 22.23
C LYS A 435 5.70 -16.01 23.00
N GLU A 436 5.30 -17.09 22.33
CA GLU A 436 5.21 -18.43 22.92
C GLU A 436 6.59 -18.99 23.32
N ALA A 437 7.62 -18.69 22.52
CA ALA A 437 9.00 -19.11 22.78
C ALA A 437 9.70 -18.27 23.86
N GLY A 438 9.06 -17.23 24.42
CA GLY A 438 9.59 -16.43 25.52
C GLY A 438 10.56 -15.32 25.13
N VAL A 439 10.65 -14.95 23.84
CA VAL A 439 11.56 -13.90 23.32
C VAL A 439 11.27 -12.54 23.96
N PHE A 440 9.99 -12.16 24.05
CA PHE A 440 9.53 -10.88 24.60
C PHE A 440 9.49 -10.85 26.13
N GLY A 441 9.72 -11.97 26.81
CA GLY A 441 9.76 -12.02 28.27
C GLY A 441 8.53 -11.39 28.94
N PRO A 442 8.69 -10.47 29.93
CA PRO A 442 7.58 -9.93 30.71
C PRO A 442 6.53 -9.14 29.92
N ILE A 443 6.90 -8.55 28.79
CA ILE A 443 5.98 -7.70 28.01
C ILE A 443 5.19 -8.48 26.95
N SER A 444 5.38 -9.80 26.86
CA SER A 444 4.71 -10.66 25.86
C SER A 444 3.19 -10.45 25.81
N ASN A 445 2.54 -10.35 26.97
CA ASN A 445 1.08 -10.16 27.08
C ASN A 445 0.62 -8.72 26.82
N SER A 446 1.53 -7.78 26.61
CA SER A 446 1.24 -6.36 26.37
C SER A 446 1.60 -5.94 24.95
N ILE A 447 1.90 -6.88 24.06
CA ILE A 447 2.20 -6.63 22.65
C ILE A 447 1.17 -7.40 21.82
N GLN A 448 0.54 -6.72 20.88
CA GLN A 448 -0.28 -7.33 19.82
C GLN A 448 0.58 -7.45 18.57
N VAL A 449 1.09 -8.65 18.28
CA VAL A 449 2.00 -8.85 17.14
C VAL A 449 1.28 -8.81 15.79
N THR A 450 -0.05 -8.89 15.79
CA THR A 450 -0.87 -8.61 14.61
C THR A 450 -0.78 -7.17 14.13
N GLU A 451 -0.32 -6.23 14.97
CA GLU A 451 -0.11 -4.82 14.62
C GLU A 451 1.30 -4.57 14.04
N PHE A 452 2.13 -5.60 13.90
CA PHE A 452 3.51 -5.40 13.43
C PHE A 452 3.60 -5.53 11.92
N THR A 453 4.23 -4.55 11.29
CA THR A 453 4.70 -4.69 9.91
C THR A 453 6.02 -5.46 9.87
N ILE A 454 6.46 -5.84 8.67
CA ILE A 454 7.80 -6.43 8.45
C ILE A 454 8.90 -5.46 8.90
N LYS A 455 8.70 -4.15 8.72
CA LYS A 455 9.63 -3.11 9.20
C LYS A 455 9.82 -3.22 10.70
N ASP A 456 8.72 -3.23 11.43
CA ASP A 456 8.77 -3.25 12.89
C ASP A 456 9.52 -4.48 13.38
N ALA A 457 9.27 -5.65 12.79
CA ALA A 457 9.95 -6.88 13.17
C ALA A 457 11.47 -6.83 12.99
N TYR A 458 12.00 -6.39 11.83
CA TYR A 458 13.46 -6.34 11.64
C TYR A 458 14.13 -5.19 12.40
N THR A 459 13.37 -4.19 12.88
CA THR A 459 13.91 -3.12 13.73
C THR A 459 14.06 -3.53 15.19
N LEU A 460 13.37 -4.57 15.64
CA LEU A 460 13.46 -5.07 17.01
C LEU A 460 14.90 -5.42 17.37
N LYS A 461 15.33 -4.96 18.53
CA LYS A 461 16.68 -5.17 19.07
C LYS A 461 16.82 -6.55 19.71
N ILE A 462 16.59 -7.58 18.90
CA ILE A 462 16.60 -9.00 19.30
C ILE A 462 17.57 -9.85 18.46
N PHE A 463 18.19 -9.25 17.44
CA PHE A 463 19.08 -9.93 16.51
C PHE A 463 20.56 -9.74 16.87
N GLU A 464 21.43 -10.56 16.28
CA GLU A 464 22.87 -10.46 16.44
C GLU A 464 23.41 -9.14 15.88
N ASP A 465 24.13 -8.40 16.71
CA ASP A 465 24.75 -7.12 16.38
C ASP A 465 26.28 -7.20 16.25
N ASN A 466 26.89 -8.30 16.68
CA ASN A 466 28.31 -8.54 16.59
C ASN A 466 28.66 -9.40 15.37
N GLN A 467 29.24 -8.75 14.36
CA GLN A 467 29.68 -9.39 13.12
C GLN A 467 30.65 -10.55 13.34
N THR A 468 31.43 -10.59 14.43
CA THR A 468 32.37 -11.69 14.69
C THR A 468 31.67 -12.99 15.13
N ARG A 469 30.39 -12.92 15.51
CA ARG A 469 29.58 -14.08 15.90
C ARG A 469 28.70 -14.60 14.75
N LEU A 470 28.60 -13.85 13.66
CA LEU A 470 27.89 -14.31 12.47
C LEU A 470 28.63 -15.52 11.86
N PRO A 471 27.91 -16.43 11.18
CA PRO A 471 28.51 -17.59 10.52
C PRO A 471 29.63 -17.19 9.55
N SER A 472 30.65 -18.03 9.38
CA SER A 472 31.83 -17.69 8.56
C SER A 472 31.52 -17.42 7.08
N TRP A 473 30.44 -18.01 6.55
CA TRP A 473 29.95 -17.77 5.20
C TRP A 473 29.20 -16.43 5.07
N CYS A 474 28.75 -15.86 6.19
CA CYS A 474 28.06 -14.57 6.25
C CYS A 474 29.03 -13.43 5.97
N ASN A 475 28.66 -12.51 5.06
CA ASN A 475 29.45 -11.33 4.71
C ASN A 475 30.90 -11.63 4.29
N SER A 476 31.11 -12.74 3.58
CA SER A 476 32.42 -13.19 3.08
C SER A 476 32.96 -12.38 1.87
N GLY A 477 32.68 -11.07 1.80
CA GLY A 477 33.10 -10.17 0.71
C GLY A 477 33.18 -8.69 1.09
N ASP A 478 33.40 -7.82 0.10
CA ASP A 478 33.65 -6.38 0.32
C ASP A 478 32.43 -5.58 0.81
N ASN A 479 31.21 -6.06 0.56
CA ASN A 479 29.97 -5.45 1.05
C ASN A 479 29.55 -6.07 2.38
N LYS A 480 30.08 -5.55 3.49
CA LYS A 480 29.70 -5.96 4.84
C LYS A 480 28.42 -5.25 5.28
N VAL A 481 27.32 -5.98 5.37
CA VAL A 481 26.09 -5.53 6.05
C VAL A 481 26.00 -6.16 7.45
N SER A 482 25.13 -5.64 8.31
CA SER A 482 25.01 -6.11 9.71
C SER A 482 24.31 -7.46 9.87
N PHE A 483 23.90 -8.10 8.77
CA PHE A 483 23.15 -9.36 8.75
C PHE A 483 23.65 -10.27 7.60
N CYS A 484 23.05 -11.45 7.43
CA CYS A 484 23.52 -12.44 6.46
C CYS A 484 22.63 -12.50 5.22
N GLN A 485 23.02 -11.84 4.13
CA GLN A 485 22.29 -12.00 2.86
C GLN A 485 22.71 -13.28 2.12
N ILE A 486 21.79 -14.24 2.02
CA ILE A 486 22.05 -15.58 1.52
C ILE A 486 21.68 -15.78 0.04
N LEU A 487 20.77 -14.95 -0.49
CA LEU A 487 20.34 -14.98 -1.89
C LEU A 487 20.00 -13.58 -2.41
N GLY A 488 20.12 -13.38 -3.72
CA GLY A 488 19.56 -12.25 -4.46
C GLY A 488 20.58 -11.46 -5.26
N GLU A 489 20.16 -10.96 -6.42
CA GLU A 489 20.98 -10.12 -7.31
C GLU A 489 21.33 -8.76 -6.68
N TYR A 490 20.46 -8.23 -5.83
CA TYR A 490 20.59 -6.90 -5.24
C TYR A 490 20.86 -6.98 -3.75
N GLN A 491 21.63 -6.03 -3.23
CA GLN A 491 21.93 -5.87 -1.82
C GLN A 491 20.63 -5.53 -1.09
N MET A 492 20.27 -6.34 -0.10
CA MET A 492 19.15 -6.02 0.77
C MET A 492 19.54 -4.88 1.70
N GLU A 493 18.59 -3.98 1.91
CA GLU A 493 18.63 -2.89 2.85
C GLU A 493 17.56 -3.15 3.91
N LEU A 494 17.90 -3.03 5.19
CA LEU A 494 16.96 -3.11 6.30
C LEU A 494 17.20 -1.86 7.18
N PRO A 495 16.61 -0.70 6.83
CA PRO A 495 16.85 0.54 7.55
C PRO A 495 16.51 0.40 9.03
N GLN A 496 17.31 0.96 9.94
CA GLN A 496 17.08 0.84 11.40
C GLN A 496 17.07 -0.62 11.92
N TYR A 497 17.65 -1.57 11.16
CA TYR A 497 17.82 -2.95 11.60
C TYR A 497 18.39 -3.05 13.01
N ASN A 498 17.70 -3.80 13.87
CA ASN A 498 18.15 -4.15 15.22
C ASN A 498 18.44 -2.94 16.14
N THR A 499 17.58 -1.92 16.12
CA THR A 499 17.81 -0.66 16.87
C THR A 499 16.82 -0.42 18.00
N LEU A 500 15.63 -1.03 17.97
CA LEU A 500 14.52 -0.66 18.86
C LEU A 500 14.28 -1.72 19.94
N GLU A 501 14.45 -1.35 21.20
CA GLU A 501 14.12 -2.22 22.33
C GLU A 501 12.60 -2.48 22.35
N PRO A 502 12.13 -3.73 22.49
CA PRO A 502 10.69 -4.00 22.63
C PRO A 502 10.07 -3.34 23.88
N TYR A 503 8.85 -2.80 23.76
CA TYR A 503 8.07 -2.21 24.87
C TYR A 503 6.58 -2.55 24.78
N ALA A 504 5.84 -2.29 25.86
CA ALA A 504 4.40 -2.53 25.92
C ALA A 504 3.62 -1.61 24.98
N ASN A 505 2.58 -2.14 24.35
CA ASN A 505 1.69 -1.45 23.40
C ASN A 505 2.42 -0.85 22.18
N MET A 506 3.58 -1.41 21.85
CA MET A 506 4.36 -1.05 20.66
C MET A 506 3.55 -1.33 19.39
N ASN A 507 3.61 -0.42 18.43
CA ASN A 507 2.91 -0.53 17.13
C ASN A 507 1.39 -0.37 17.14
N GLU A 508 0.78 0.06 18.24
CA GLU A 508 -0.69 0.27 18.27
C GLU A 508 -1.10 1.69 17.84
N ASN A 509 -0.15 2.61 17.60
CA ASN A 509 -0.42 4.04 17.32
C ASN A 509 0.67 4.64 16.39
N CYS A 510 1.06 3.92 15.35
CA CYS A 510 2.19 4.26 14.50
C CYS A 510 1.79 4.75 13.10
N PRO A 511 2.14 5.99 12.72
CA PRO A 511 1.96 6.43 11.34
C PRO A 511 2.96 5.75 10.40
N SER A 512 2.60 5.61 9.13
CA SER A 512 3.42 4.97 8.10
C SER A 512 3.62 5.85 6.87
N LEU A 513 3.99 7.12 7.09
CA LEU A 513 4.17 8.08 6.00
C LEU A 513 5.53 7.96 5.29
N PRO A 514 5.56 7.70 3.96
CA PRO A 514 6.77 7.85 3.17
C PRO A 514 7.21 9.32 3.05
N PRO A 515 8.47 9.59 2.69
CA PRO A 515 9.53 8.62 2.43
C PRO A 515 10.33 8.25 3.68
N ASN A 516 10.17 8.98 4.79
CA ASN A 516 11.02 8.84 5.97
C ASN A 516 10.48 7.84 6.99
N TYR A 517 9.17 7.59 6.99
CA TYR A 517 8.49 6.69 7.91
C TYR A 517 8.88 6.98 9.37
N GLU A 518 8.76 8.25 9.76
CA GLU A 518 9.16 8.76 11.06
C GLU A 518 8.33 8.13 12.18
N ARG A 519 9.02 7.57 13.18
CA ARG A 519 8.39 6.91 14.33
C ARG A 519 8.21 7.93 15.48
N PRO A 520 6.98 8.37 15.82
CA PRO A 520 6.76 9.30 16.92
C PRO A 520 6.97 8.61 18.28
N VAL A 521 7.11 9.39 19.36
CA VAL A 521 7.41 8.89 20.73
C VAL A 521 6.29 8.01 21.31
N ARG A 522 5.06 8.09 20.78
CA ARG A 522 3.88 7.34 21.24
C ARG A 522 3.53 6.13 20.38
N CYS A 523 4.31 5.93 19.34
CA CYS A 523 4.39 4.68 18.63
C CYS A 523 5.28 3.76 19.49
#